data_AF-A0A4S3JKV0-F1
#
_entry.id   AF-A0A4S3JKV0-F1
#
_cell.length_a   1.000
_cell.length_b   1.000
_cell.length_c   1.000
_cell.angle_alpha   90.00
_cell.angle_beta   90.00
_cell.angle_gamma   90.00
#
_symmetry.space_group_name_H-M   'P 1'
#
loop_
_entity.id
_entity.type
_entity.pdbx_description
1 polymer ?
#
loop_
_entity_poly.entity_id
_entity_poly.type
_entity_poly.pdbx_seq_one_letter_code
_entity_poly.pdbx_strand_id
1 'polypeptide(L)'
;MNDALLPPDHGFPLALVIPGYVGDQWVKWLTKIWGSDGSDNYYHKNNIHVLPSSIKDGESDLAKIMFKHASTACNEQVPNLVVVKLAHKELVKVEGIDPEEGYRVQGFAYSGGGQEVKNVEVSLDKGKNWRPCVRTLPQNALRHVNKFWAWIHWYIDIKRAELCEAPSIAVRCYDSSKHTQPEHPIWNLLGLLNNCWCTLKRETLEDSQSDETIVCFLHPCEQGNGTSGWMKPSGERQLQDIQDPPPCLPREFTVQEIQEGSTEDKCYVVLNDFGRLNPSTTEEFDIFHAENRDDVRSWASEYIVGVLDDNVKKYRDEQAKKNDRPHDDKFATRQHRWTEVAFHKKEPLSQDSLFHRYTFKLLSDKPLGLDACHNLQLGYHFQDALAVRYYTPTRPIFEDK
;
A
#
# COMPACT_ATOMS: atom_id res chain seq x y z
N MET A 1 -6.83 -0.22 20.81
CA MET A 1 -7.52 0.48 19.70
C MET A 1 -8.85 -0.20 19.47
N ASN A 2 -9.94 0.55 19.25
CA ASN A 2 -11.31 0.01 19.24
C ASN A 2 -11.65 -0.78 20.51
N ASP A 3 -11.47 -0.14 21.68
CA ASP A 3 -11.72 -0.70 23.02
C ASP A 3 -10.90 -1.94 23.41
N ALA A 4 -9.98 -2.40 22.57
CA ALA A 4 -9.01 -3.45 22.89
C ALA A 4 -7.61 -2.89 23.20
N LEU A 5 -6.71 -3.74 23.69
CA LEU A 5 -5.28 -3.44 23.71
C LEU A 5 -4.78 -3.14 22.28
N LEU A 6 -3.72 -2.34 22.15
CA LEU A 6 -3.13 -2.13 20.83
C LEU A 6 -2.60 -3.46 20.28
N PRO A 7 -2.86 -3.81 19.01
CA PRO A 7 -2.09 -4.86 18.38
C PRO A 7 -0.62 -4.44 18.25
N PRO A 8 0.34 -5.37 18.21
CA PRO A 8 1.76 -5.06 18.00
C PRO A 8 2.00 -4.15 16.80
N ASP A 9 1.32 -4.39 15.67
CA ASP A 9 1.48 -3.62 14.44
C ASP A 9 0.97 -2.17 14.55
N HIS A 10 0.10 -1.90 15.53
CA HIS A 10 -0.41 -0.57 15.87
C HIS A 10 0.33 0.07 17.06
N GLY A 11 1.47 -0.50 17.47
CA GLY A 11 2.39 0.14 18.41
C GLY A 11 2.20 -0.21 19.87
N PHE A 12 1.68 -1.40 20.19
CA PHE A 12 1.63 -1.88 21.58
C PHE A 12 2.99 -1.72 22.33
N PRO A 13 3.03 -1.35 23.62
CA PRO A 13 1.88 -1.05 24.49
C PRO A 13 1.29 0.33 24.28
N LEU A 14 2.04 1.23 23.62
CA LEU A 14 1.72 2.64 23.57
C LEU A 14 2.17 3.24 22.24
N ALA A 15 1.24 3.93 21.58
CA ALA A 15 1.48 4.68 20.36
C ALA A 15 0.97 6.11 20.52
N LEU A 16 1.62 7.06 19.84
CA LEU A 16 1.16 8.42 19.73
C LEU A 16 0.05 8.52 18.67
N VAL A 17 -0.98 9.32 18.94
CA VAL A 17 -2.05 9.62 18.00
C VAL A 17 -2.16 11.14 17.88
N ILE A 18 -1.96 11.67 16.67
CA ILE A 18 -2.03 13.12 16.39
C ILE A 18 -3.14 13.39 15.36
N PRO A 19 -4.40 13.60 15.80
CA PRO A 19 -5.52 13.76 14.89
C PRO A 19 -5.33 14.88 13.85
N GLY A 20 -5.66 14.59 12.59
CA GLY A 20 -5.54 15.54 11.49
C GLY A 20 -4.14 15.69 10.89
N TYR A 21 -3.12 15.04 11.48
CA TYR A 21 -1.77 14.94 10.93
C TYR A 21 -1.60 13.68 10.08
N VAL A 22 -0.54 13.66 9.27
CA VAL A 22 -0.08 12.46 8.55
C VAL A 22 0.34 11.36 9.52
N GLY A 23 0.17 10.10 9.09
CA GLY A 23 0.38 8.92 9.93
C GLY A 23 1.82 8.71 10.37
N ASP A 24 2.82 9.17 9.60
CA ASP A 24 4.24 9.04 9.96
C ASP A 24 4.61 9.74 11.27
N GLN A 25 3.84 10.75 11.68
CA GLN A 25 4.05 11.44 12.95
C GLN A 25 3.44 10.67 14.15
N TRP A 26 2.69 9.60 13.90
CA TRP A 26 2.02 8.78 14.92
C TRP A 26 2.98 7.68 15.36
N VAL A 27 3.99 8.07 16.14
CA VAL A 27 5.06 7.17 16.59
C VAL A 27 4.49 5.98 17.35
N LYS A 28 4.65 4.79 16.75
CA LYS A 28 4.34 3.49 17.34
C LYS A 28 5.48 3.03 18.25
N TRP A 29 5.18 2.14 19.21
CA TRP A 29 6.16 1.59 20.16
C TRP A 29 6.90 2.69 20.93
N LEU A 30 6.13 3.60 21.52
CA LEU A 30 6.64 4.80 22.16
C LEU A 30 7.57 4.46 23.33
N THR A 31 8.80 4.99 23.31
CA THR A 31 9.81 4.74 24.35
C THR A 31 10.24 5.98 25.13
N LYS A 32 10.21 7.16 24.49
CA LYS A 32 10.68 8.42 25.07
C LYS A 32 9.86 9.59 24.56
N ILE A 33 9.60 10.56 25.45
CA ILE A 33 9.01 11.86 25.13
C ILE A 33 9.92 12.92 25.75
N TRP A 34 10.31 13.92 24.97
CA TRP A 34 11.11 15.04 25.44
C TRP A 34 10.73 16.31 24.65
N GLY A 35 10.98 17.48 25.24
CA GLY A 35 10.84 18.76 24.55
C GLY A 35 12.14 19.16 23.85
N SER A 36 12.05 19.68 22.63
CA SER A 36 13.15 20.26 21.87
C SER A 36 12.62 21.25 20.83
N ASP A 37 13.53 21.99 20.18
CA ASP A 37 13.20 22.90 19.08
C ASP A 37 12.99 22.17 17.73
N GLY A 38 13.08 20.84 17.73
CA GLY A 38 12.96 19.99 16.54
C GLY A 38 13.58 18.60 16.77
N SER A 39 13.25 17.66 15.88
CA SER A 39 13.81 16.30 15.92
C SER A 39 14.98 16.18 14.95
N ASP A 40 16.10 15.63 15.41
CA ASP A 40 17.24 15.31 14.55
C ASP A 40 17.10 13.96 13.82
N ASN A 41 15.96 13.29 13.99
CA ASN A 41 15.68 12.01 13.36
C ASN A 41 15.68 12.12 11.83
N TYR A 42 16.29 11.14 11.16
CA TYR A 42 16.32 11.05 9.70
C TYR A 42 14.93 11.17 9.06
N TYR A 43 13.93 10.46 9.59
CA TYR A 43 12.56 10.48 9.06
C TYR A 43 11.89 11.85 9.23
N HIS A 44 12.28 12.62 10.24
CA HIS A 44 11.77 13.97 10.42
C HIS A 44 12.45 14.98 9.47
N LYS A 45 13.72 14.75 9.12
CA LYS A 45 14.53 15.68 8.32
C LYS A 45 14.48 15.42 6.82
N ASN A 46 14.35 14.17 6.41
CA ASN A 46 14.54 13.73 5.03
C ASN A 46 13.36 12.93 4.50
N ASN A 47 12.36 12.65 5.33
CA ASN A 47 11.15 11.94 4.91
C ASN A 47 9.92 12.81 5.21
N ILE A 48 8.83 12.58 4.49
CA ILE A 48 7.55 13.25 4.74
C ILE A 48 7.59 14.76 4.44
N HIS A 49 8.23 15.11 3.32
CA HIS A 49 8.23 16.46 2.76
C HIS A 49 7.67 16.48 1.33
N VAL A 50 6.78 17.43 1.03
CA VAL A 50 6.34 17.73 -0.34
C VAL A 50 7.24 18.82 -0.90
N LEU A 51 8.19 18.40 -1.73
CA LEU A 51 9.10 19.29 -2.44
C LEU A 51 8.42 19.84 -3.70
N PRO A 52 8.82 21.03 -4.18
CA PRO A 52 8.37 21.55 -5.47
C PRO A 52 8.58 20.54 -6.60
N SER A 53 7.60 20.46 -7.51
CA SER A 53 7.58 19.51 -8.62
C SER A 53 8.73 19.65 -9.62
N SER A 54 9.45 20.78 -9.59
CA SER A 54 10.66 20.99 -10.38
C SER A 54 11.88 20.21 -9.87
N ILE A 55 11.86 19.75 -8.61
CA ILE A 55 12.96 19.00 -8.00
C ILE A 55 12.78 17.51 -8.29
N LYS A 56 13.62 16.98 -9.18
CA LYS A 56 13.58 15.58 -9.61
C LYS A 56 14.69 14.71 -9.04
N ASP A 57 15.76 15.35 -8.56
CA ASP A 57 16.92 14.69 -7.97
C ASP A 57 16.96 14.97 -6.46
N GLY A 58 16.73 13.93 -5.67
CA GLY A 58 16.76 14.00 -4.20
C GLY A 58 18.15 14.28 -3.62
N GLU A 59 19.21 14.05 -4.39
CA GLU A 59 20.59 14.29 -3.97
C GLU A 59 21.10 15.69 -4.34
N SER A 60 20.31 16.45 -5.11
CA SER A 60 20.64 17.82 -5.48
C SER A 60 20.74 18.73 -4.25
N ASP A 61 21.61 19.75 -4.32
CA ASP A 61 21.76 20.73 -3.24
C ASP A 61 20.45 21.46 -2.94
N LEU A 62 19.64 21.71 -3.98
CA LEU A 62 18.31 22.29 -3.82
C LEU A 62 17.37 21.37 -3.03
N ALA A 63 17.36 20.06 -3.32
CA ALA A 63 16.57 19.09 -2.55
C ALA A 63 16.99 19.10 -1.07
N LYS A 64 18.30 19.02 -0.80
CA LYS A 64 18.86 19.05 0.56
C LYS A 64 18.50 20.32 1.33
N ILE A 65 18.42 21.46 0.66
CA ILE A 65 17.95 22.72 1.25
C ILE A 65 16.44 22.63 1.52
N MET A 66 15.65 22.16 0.56
CA MET A 66 14.19 22.11 0.67
C MET A 66 13.70 21.12 1.71
N PHE A 67 14.40 20.00 1.94
CA PHE A 67 14.13 19.09 3.05
C PHE A 67 14.29 19.74 4.43
N LYS A 68 15.18 20.73 4.56
CA LYS A 68 15.38 21.46 5.82
C LYS A 68 14.41 22.63 5.98
N HIS A 69 13.63 22.97 4.96
CA HIS A 69 12.72 24.09 5.00
C HIS A 69 11.38 23.68 5.61
N ALA A 70 10.97 24.34 6.70
CA ALA A 70 9.76 23.96 7.45
C ALA A 70 8.47 23.95 6.61
N SER A 71 8.39 24.74 5.54
CA SER A 71 7.20 24.79 4.68
C SER A 71 7.00 23.56 3.80
N THR A 72 8.01 22.70 3.65
CA THR A 72 7.87 21.46 2.85
C THR A 72 7.43 20.29 3.73
N ALA A 73 7.53 20.40 5.05
CA ALA A 73 7.17 19.34 5.99
C ALA A 73 5.66 19.06 5.92
N CYS A 74 5.31 17.79 5.77
CA CYS A 74 3.92 17.35 5.77
C CYS A 74 3.48 17.08 7.20
N ASN A 75 2.75 18.03 7.77
CA ASN A 75 2.16 17.91 9.10
C ASN A 75 0.69 17.53 8.96
N GLU A 76 -0.17 18.49 8.62
CA GLU A 76 -1.59 18.26 8.43
C GLU A 76 -1.88 17.53 7.11
N GLN A 77 -2.89 16.66 7.12
CA GLN A 77 -3.45 16.07 5.90
C GLN A 77 -4.17 17.13 5.05
N VAL A 78 -4.36 16.83 3.76
CA VAL A 78 -5.16 17.66 2.83
C VAL A 78 -6.52 17.01 2.56
N PRO A 79 -7.53 17.75 2.06
CA PRO A 79 -8.78 17.15 1.63
C PRO A 79 -8.52 16.05 0.59
N ASN A 80 -9.00 14.84 0.87
CA ASN A 80 -8.87 13.70 -0.01
C ASN A 80 -10.08 12.76 0.14
N LEU A 81 -10.26 11.89 -0.84
CA LEU A 81 -11.35 10.92 -0.86
C LEU A 81 -10.98 9.67 -1.63
N VAL A 82 -11.75 8.62 -1.38
CA VAL A 82 -11.63 7.33 -2.07
C VAL A 82 -13.03 6.85 -2.44
N VAL A 83 -13.17 6.31 -3.65
CA VAL A 83 -14.35 5.57 -4.09
C VAL A 83 -14.17 4.10 -3.69
N VAL A 84 -15.16 3.51 -3.02
CA VAL A 84 -15.05 2.13 -2.51
C VAL A 84 -16.01 1.19 -3.25
N LYS A 85 -17.24 1.65 -3.54
CA LYS A 85 -18.22 0.90 -4.35
C LYS A 85 -18.22 1.44 -5.76
N LEU A 86 -18.34 0.53 -6.73
CA LEU A 86 -17.72 0.64 -8.05
C LEU A 86 -16.22 0.33 -7.95
N ALA A 87 -15.94 -0.86 -7.41
CA ALA A 87 -14.60 -1.37 -7.19
C ALA A 87 -13.85 -1.58 -8.52
N HIS A 88 -12.54 -1.77 -8.45
CA HIS A 88 -11.72 -2.02 -9.63
C HIS A 88 -12.25 -3.26 -10.39
N LYS A 89 -12.59 -3.08 -11.67
CA LYS A 89 -13.21 -4.10 -12.55
C LYS A 89 -14.56 -4.63 -12.06
N GLU A 90 -15.27 -3.90 -11.20
CA GLU A 90 -16.64 -4.25 -10.87
C GLU A 90 -17.50 -4.22 -12.14
N LEU A 91 -18.17 -5.34 -12.42
CA LEU A 91 -19.00 -5.50 -13.60
C LEU A 91 -20.39 -4.92 -13.35
N VAL A 92 -20.82 -4.03 -14.23
CA VAL A 92 -22.18 -3.52 -14.28
C VAL A 92 -22.80 -4.04 -15.57
N LYS A 93 -23.72 -5.00 -15.43
CA LYS A 93 -24.47 -5.52 -16.57
C LYS A 93 -25.36 -4.42 -17.15
N VAL A 94 -25.45 -4.38 -18.48
CA VAL A 94 -26.32 -3.45 -19.20
C VAL A 94 -27.68 -4.10 -19.50
N GLU A 95 -27.70 -5.39 -19.78
CA GLU A 95 -28.90 -6.14 -20.16
C GLU A 95 -29.62 -6.77 -18.97
N GLY A 96 -30.95 -6.92 -19.10
CA GLY A 96 -31.80 -7.55 -18.09
C GLY A 96 -32.04 -6.72 -16.83
N ILE A 97 -31.61 -5.46 -16.80
CA ILE A 97 -31.75 -4.56 -15.66
C ILE A 97 -32.60 -3.35 -16.04
N ASP A 98 -33.43 -2.88 -15.11
CA ASP A 98 -34.20 -1.65 -15.28
C ASP A 98 -33.24 -0.45 -15.43
N PRO A 99 -33.26 0.26 -16.57
CA PRO A 99 -32.38 1.43 -16.81
C PRO A 99 -32.59 2.55 -15.79
N GLU A 100 -33.77 2.62 -15.17
CA GLU A 100 -34.14 3.60 -14.14
C GLU A 100 -33.73 3.16 -12.73
N GLU A 101 -33.26 1.90 -12.56
CA GLU A 101 -32.74 1.43 -11.27
C GLU A 101 -31.50 2.26 -10.89
N GLY A 102 -31.48 2.74 -9.65
CA GLY A 102 -30.34 3.45 -9.07
C GLY A 102 -29.21 2.50 -8.68
N TYR A 103 -28.01 2.73 -9.19
CA TYR A 103 -26.77 2.13 -8.71
C TYR A 103 -26.08 3.07 -7.72
N ARG A 104 -25.76 2.55 -6.52
CA ARG A 104 -25.10 3.32 -5.48
C ARG A 104 -23.59 3.37 -5.68
N VAL A 105 -23.07 4.56 -5.98
CA VAL A 105 -21.64 4.87 -5.90
C VAL A 105 -21.35 5.46 -4.52
N GLN A 106 -20.32 4.97 -3.83
CA GLN A 106 -20.01 5.41 -2.47
C GLN A 106 -18.54 5.26 -2.11
N GLY A 107 -18.14 5.96 -1.07
CA GLY A 107 -16.79 5.92 -0.54
C GLY A 107 -16.64 6.71 0.75
N PHE A 108 -15.41 7.11 1.05
CA PHE A 108 -15.12 7.97 2.20
C PHE A 108 -14.29 9.19 1.79
N ALA A 109 -14.31 10.22 2.62
CA ALA A 109 -13.55 11.45 2.43
C ALA A 109 -13.07 11.99 3.78
N TYR A 110 -11.92 12.64 3.79
CA TYR A 110 -11.31 13.22 4.99
C TYR A 110 -10.56 14.51 4.66
N SER A 111 -10.21 15.27 5.70
CA SER A 111 -9.31 16.44 5.61
C SER A 111 -8.45 16.51 6.87
N GLY A 112 -7.32 17.20 6.81
CA GLY A 112 -6.43 17.40 7.96
C GLY A 112 -6.82 18.60 8.82
N GLY A 113 -6.02 18.85 9.87
CA GLY A 113 -6.20 20.00 10.77
C GLY A 113 -7.55 20.03 11.51
N GLY A 114 -8.34 18.95 11.42
CA GLY A 114 -9.69 18.83 11.94
C GLY A 114 -10.74 19.58 11.13
N GLN A 115 -10.49 19.84 9.84
CA GLN A 115 -11.44 20.47 8.94
C GLN A 115 -12.56 19.49 8.56
N GLU A 116 -13.80 19.97 8.54
CA GLU A 116 -14.95 19.16 8.12
C GLU A 116 -15.00 19.06 6.60
N VAL A 117 -15.21 17.86 6.06
CA VAL A 117 -15.56 17.70 4.64
C VAL A 117 -17.01 18.19 4.43
N LYS A 118 -17.14 19.39 3.87
CA LYS A 118 -18.39 20.13 3.68
C LYS A 118 -19.11 19.85 2.37
N ASN A 119 -18.46 19.25 1.39
CA ASN A 119 -19.11 18.83 0.16
C ASN A 119 -18.35 17.66 -0.48
N VAL A 120 -19.08 16.78 -1.16
CA VAL A 120 -18.54 15.75 -2.04
C VAL A 120 -19.39 15.77 -3.31
N GLU A 121 -18.76 15.78 -4.47
CA GLU A 121 -19.42 15.90 -5.75
C GLU A 121 -18.92 14.82 -6.71
N VAL A 122 -19.84 14.33 -7.54
CA VAL A 122 -19.57 13.34 -8.60
C VAL A 122 -19.91 13.94 -9.96
N SER A 123 -19.03 13.72 -10.92
CA SER A 123 -19.23 14.06 -12.34
C SER A 123 -19.20 12.79 -13.18
N LEU A 124 -20.10 12.71 -14.16
CA LEU A 124 -20.19 11.63 -15.15
C LEU A 124 -19.70 12.07 -16.54
N ASP A 125 -19.27 13.32 -16.69
CA ASP A 125 -19.04 13.97 -17.97
C ASP A 125 -17.68 14.69 -18.04
N LYS A 126 -16.68 14.08 -17.38
CA LYS A 126 -15.29 14.56 -17.31
C LYS A 126 -15.16 15.93 -16.65
N GLY A 127 -15.88 16.13 -15.54
CA GLY A 127 -15.79 17.32 -14.70
C GLY A 127 -16.55 18.54 -15.21
N LYS A 128 -17.41 18.41 -16.23
CA LYS A 128 -18.19 19.53 -16.77
C LYS A 128 -19.38 19.87 -15.87
N ASN A 129 -20.11 18.86 -15.42
CA ASN A 129 -21.22 18.99 -14.48
C ASN A 129 -20.97 18.14 -13.23
N TRP A 130 -21.41 18.66 -12.09
CA TRP A 130 -21.16 18.08 -10.77
C TRP A 130 -22.47 17.90 -10.02
N ARG A 131 -22.64 16.72 -9.41
CA ARG A 131 -23.82 16.36 -8.62
C ARG A 131 -23.42 16.20 -7.16
N PRO A 132 -24.17 16.80 -6.21
CA PRO A 132 -23.84 16.68 -4.79
C PRO A 132 -24.13 15.27 -4.28
N CYS A 133 -23.28 14.79 -3.36
CA CYS A 133 -23.46 13.51 -2.69
C CYS A 133 -24.10 13.69 -1.31
N VAL A 134 -24.80 12.64 -0.86
CA VAL A 134 -25.17 12.50 0.55
C VAL A 134 -23.92 12.18 1.35
N ARG A 135 -23.83 12.74 2.57
CA ARG A 135 -22.69 12.57 3.46
C ARG A 135 -23.18 12.18 4.85
N THR A 136 -22.50 11.21 5.45
CA THR A 136 -22.80 10.71 6.78
C THR A 136 -21.52 10.62 7.58
N LEU A 137 -21.60 10.94 8.86
CA LEU A 137 -20.48 10.77 9.79
C LEU A 137 -20.60 9.38 10.42
N PRO A 138 -19.48 8.65 10.61
CA PRO A 138 -19.49 7.40 11.35
C PRO A 138 -20.13 7.57 12.73
N GLN A 139 -20.73 6.49 13.23
CA GLN A 139 -21.23 6.46 14.60
C GLN A 139 -20.07 6.69 15.57
N ASN A 140 -20.29 7.52 16.60
CA ASN A 140 -19.26 7.91 17.57
C ASN A 140 -18.00 8.56 16.95
N ALA A 141 -18.14 9.21 15.78
CA ALA A 141 -17.04 9.94 15.17
C ALA A 141 -16.40 10.93 16.15
N LEU A 142 -15.09 10.79 16.37
CA LEU A 142 -14.32 11.63 17.29
C LEU A 142 -14.40 13.09 16.83
N ARG A 143 -14.93 13.95 17.72
CA ARG A 143 -15.00 15.39 17.50
C ARG A 143 -14.58 16.14 18.74
N HIS A 144 -14.00 17.31 18.51
CA HIS A 144 -13.70 18.25 19.57
C HIS A 144 -14.17 19.64 19.14
N VAL A 145 -15.29 20.11 19.70
CA VAL A 145 -15.92 21.38 19.32
C VAL A 145 -16.17 21.41 17.80
N ASN A 146 -15.46 22.27 17.06
CA ASN A 146 -15.57 22.42 15.61
C ASN A 146 -14.50 21.63 14.83
N LYS A 147 -13.85 20.66 15.49
CA LYS A 147 -12.82 19.82 14.87
C LYS A 147 -13.35 18.42 14.56
N PHE A 148 -13.07 17.98 13.35
CA PHE A 148 -13.54 16.73 12.75
C PHE A 148 -12.34 15.84 12.44
N TRP A 149 -12.14 14.81 13.26
CA TRP A 149 -10.94 13.97 13.18
C TRP A 149 -11.15 12.65 12.43
N ALA A 150 -12.40 12.22 12.32
CA ALA A 150 -12.79 11.05 11.55
C ALA A 150 -13.15 11.44 10.11
N TRP A 151 -12.95 10.51 9.18
CA TRP A 151 -13.51 10.61 7.84
C TRP A 151 -15.05 10.69 7.86
N ILE A 152 -15.62 11.09 6.74
CA ILE A 152 -17.05 10.92 6.44
C ILE A 152 -17.22 9.78 5.45
N HIS A 153 -18.40 9.16 5.44
CA HIS A 153 -18.86 8.35 4.31
C HIS A 153 -19.73 9.20 3.40
N TRP A 154 -19.66 8.96 2.10
CA TRP A 154 -20.47 9.65 1.10
C TRP A 154 -21.05 8.65 0.11
N TYR A 155 -22.21 8.99 -0.46
CA TYR A 155 -22.81 8.21 -1.53
C TYR A 155 -23.69 9.06 -2.45
N ILE A 156 -23.91 8.54 -3.66
CA ILE A 156 -24.91 9.01 -4.61
C ILE A 156 -25.52 7.80 -5.33
N ASP A 157 -26.83 7.84 -5.54
CA ASP A 157 -27.53 6.84 -6.35
C ASP A 157 -27.66 7.41 -7.78
N ILE A 158 -27.08 6.69 -8.75
CA ILE A 158 -27.01 7.11 -10.16
C ILE A 158 -27.80 6.10 -10.98
N LYS A 159 -28.69 6.56 -11.86
CA LYS A 159 -29.41 5.65 -12.76
C LYS A 159 -28.42 4.80 -13.55
N ARG A 160 -28.68 3.51 -13.67
CA ARG A 160 -27.79 2.60 -14.39
C ARG A 160 -27.58 2.99 -15.84
N ALA A 161 -28.62 3.49 -16.53
CA ALA A 161 -28.46 3.99 -17.89
C ALA A 161 -27.38 5.09 -17.99
N GLU A 162 -27.45 6.08 -17.10
CA GLU A 162 -26.47 7.17 -17.06
C GLU A 162 -25.08 6.69 -16.66
N LEU A 163 -25.01 5.72 -15.73
CA LEU A 163 -23.75 5.11 -15.30
C LEU A 163 -23.09 4.37 -16.47
N CYS A 164 -23.84 3.54 -17.20
CA CYS A 164 -23.35 2.76 -18.32
C CYS A 164 -22.91 3.65 -19.50
N GLU A 165 -23.53 4.81 -19.71
CA GLU A 165 -23.15 5.78 -20.73
C GLU A 165 -21.95 6.66 -20.32
N ALA A 166 -21.68 6.80 -19.02
CA ALA A 166 -20.62 7.66 -18.52
C ALA A 166 -19.23 7.17 -18.98
N PRO A 167 -18.45 7.97 -19.73
CA PRO A 167 -17.10 7.59 -20.14
C PRO A 167 -16.14 7.48 -18.95
N SER A 168 -16.43 8.21 -17.87
CA SER A 168 -15.65 8.23 -16.65
C SER A 168 -16.45 8.81 -15.51
N ILE A 169 -16.11 8.45 -14.28
CA ILE A 169 -16.67 9.03 -13.06
C ILE A 169 -15.54 9.77 -12.34
N ALA A 170 -15.69 11.07 -12.15
CA ALA A 170 -14.75 11.88 -11.38
C ALA A 170 -15.39 12.30 -10.06
N VAL A 171 -14.64 12.22 -8.96
CA VAL A 171 -15.12 12.55 -7.62
C VAL A 171 -14.16 13.52 -6.94
N ARG A 172 -14.70 14.57 -6.32
CA ARG A 172 -13.94 15.56 -5.54
C ARG A 172 -14.65 15.94 -4.25
N CYS A 173 -13.91 16.44 -3.27
CA CYS A 173 -14.46 16.98 -2.03
C CYS A 173 -13.99 18.41 -1.75
N TYR A 174 -14.72 19.06 -0.83
CA TYR A 174 -14.39 20.38 -0.29
C TYR A 174 -14.43 20.36 1.22
N ASP A 175 -13.47 21.02 1.86
CA ASP A 175 -13.47 21.20 3.30
C ASP A 175 -14.22 22.48 3.77
N SER A 176 -14.25 22.71 5.07
CA SER A 176 -14.81 23.92 5.68
C SER A 176 -14.15 25.20 5.18
N SER A 177 -12.85 25.15 4.90
CA SER A 177 -12.04 26.24 4.36
C SER A 177 -12.17 26.43 2.83
N LYS A 178 -12.99 25.61 2.16
CA LYS A 178 -13.20 25.62 0.70
C LYS A 178 -11.97 25.16 -0.09
N HIS A 179 -11.01 24.49 0.54
CA HIS A 179 -9.96 23.79 -0.19
C HIS A 179 -10.55 22.59 -0.92
N THR A 180 -9.97 22.26 -2.07
CA THR A 180 -10.38 21.14 -2.91
C THR A 180 -9.19 20.50 -3.60
N GLN A 181 -9.48 19.42 -4.31
CA GLN A 181 -8.55 18.55 -5.01
C GLN A 181 -8.25 19.10 -6.41
N PRO A 182 -6.99 19.03 -6.90
CA PRO A 182 -6.67 19.35 -8.28
C PRO A 182 -7.24 18.29 -9.24
N GLU A 183 -7.50 18.68 -10.49
CA GLU A 183 -7.98 17.74 -11.51
C GLU A 183 -6.94 16.66 -11.88
N HIS A 184 -5.67 17.05 -11.89
CA HIS A 184 -4.55 16.18 -12.26
C HIS A 184 -3.59 15.99 -11.09
N PRO A 185 -2.90 14.84 -11.01
CA PRO A 185 -1.91 14.60 -9.97
C PRO A 185 -0.81 15.65 -10.02
N ILE A 186 -0.48 16.21 -8.87
CA ILE A 186 0.67 17.11 -8.71
C ILE A 186 1.86 16.26 -8.29
N TRP A 187 2.76 16.00 -9.24
CA TRP A 187 3.95 15.20 -8.99
C TRP A 187 4.88 15.89 -7.99
N ASN A 188 5.43 15.10 -7.07
CA ASN A 188 6.53 15.49 -6.21
C ASN A 188 7.48 14.30 -6.02
N LEU A 189 8.72 14.59 -5.64
CA LEU A 189 9.82 13.62 -5.54
C LEU A 189 9.45 12.34 -4.76
N LEU A 190 8.70 12.47 -3.67
CA LEU A 190 8.35 11.37 -2.78
C LEU A 190 6.96 10.78 -3.07
N GLY A 191 6.21 11.31 -4.03
CA GLY A 191 4.85 10.86 -4.34
C GLY A 191 3.84 11.07 -3.20
N LEU A 192 4.14 11.97 -2.25
CA LEU A 192 3.33 12.19 -1.05
C LEU A 192 2.14 13.11 -1.32
N LEU A 193 1.11 12.99 -0.49
CA LEU A 193 -0.10 13.84 -0.51
C LEU A 193 -0.75 13.95 -1.90
N ASN A 194 -0.73 12.89 -2.71
CA ASN A 194 -1.48 12.86 -3.95
C ASN A 194 -2.99 12.89 -3.64
N ASN A 195 -3.62 14.03 -3.92
CA ASN A 195 -5.02 14.26 -3.65
C ASN A 195 -5.80 14.71 -4.89
N CYS A 196 -5.37 14.38 -6.11
CA CYS A 196 -6.15 14.73 -7.29
C CYS A 196 -7.55 14.07 -7.31
N TRP A 197 -8.42 14.50 -8.22
CA TRP A 197 -9.75 13.89 -8.36
C TRP A 197 -9.64 12.37 -8.54
N CYS A 198 -10.40 11.62 -7.73
CA CYS A 198 -10.50 10.19 -7.93
C CYS A 198 -11.32 9.97 -9.22
N THR A 199 -10.67 9.42 -10.25
CA THR A 199 -11.30 9.22 -11.55
C THR A 199 -11.35 7.74 -11.90
N LEU A 200 -12.54 7.22 -12.15
CA LEU A 200 -12.78 5.88 -12.66
C LEU A 200 -13.04 5.95 -14.16
N LYS A 201 -12.41 5.08 -14.95
CA LYS A 201 -12.65 5.02 -16.40
C LYS A 201 -13.51 3.82 -16.75
N ARG A 202 -14.51 4.04 -17.62
CA ARG A 202 -15.34 2.97 -18.16
C ARG A 202 -14.56 2.18 -19.20
N GLU A 203 -14.62 0.87 -19.12
CA GLU A 203 -14.18 -0.07 -20.14
C GLU A 203 -15.37 -0.96 -20.53
N THR A 204 -15.47 -1.27 -21.82
CA THR A 204 -16.49 -2.18 -22.34
C THR A 204 -15.84 -3.53 -22.59
N LEU A 205 -16.43 -4.58 -22.02
CA LEU A 205 -16.03 -5.96 -22.24
C LEU A 205 -17.06 -6.61 -23.16
N GLU A 206 -16.58 -7.21 -24.24
CA GLU A 206 -17.39 -8.07 -25.11
C GLU A 206 -17.28 -9.51 -24.58
N ASP A 207 -18.41 -10.12 -24.21
CA ASP A 207 -18.42 -11.53 -23.87
C ASP A 207 -18.41 -12.35 -25.17
N SER A 208 -17.37 -13.15 -25.37
CA SER A 208 -17.25 -14.02 -26.55
C SER A 208 -18.34 -15.10 -26.66
N GLN A 209 -19.11 -15.34 -25.59
CA GLN A 209 -20.14 -16.38 -25.54
C GLN A 209 -21.58 -15.84 -25.40
N SER A 210 -21.76 -14.57 -25.08
CA SER A 210 -23.08 -13.93 -25.02
C SER A 210 -23.02 -12.59 -25.76
N ASP A 211 -24.08 -12.22 -26.49
CA ASP A 211 -24.21 -10.89 -27.10
C ASP A 211 -24.39 -9.77 -26.03
N GLU A 212 -24.21 -10.09 -24.73
CA GLU A 212 -24.40 -9.15 -23.63
C GLU A 212 -23.25 -8.14 -23.57
N THR A 213 -23.59 -6.86 -23.63
CA THR A 213 -22.62 -5.79 -23.35
C THR A 213 -22.41 -5.65 -21.84
N ILE A 214 -21.18 -5.84 -21.37
CA ILE A 214 -20.80 -5.62 -19.97
C ILE A 214 -19.90 -4.39 -19.90
N VAL A 215 -20.19 -3.48 -18.97
CA VAL A 215 -19.29 -2.36 -18.67
C VAL A 215 -18.64 -2.57 -17.32
N CYS A 216 -17.37 -2.24 -17.23
CA CYS A 216 -16.64 -2.23 -15.96
C CYS A 216 -15.94 -0.88 -15.76
N PHE A 217 -15.58 -0.60 -14.52
CA PHE A 217 -14.89 0.64 -14.17
C PHE A 217 -13.51 0.33 -13.59
N LEU A 218 -12.51 0.97 -14.17
CA LEU A 218 -11.14 0.88 -13.73
C LEU A 218 -10.84 2.04 -12.78
N HIS A 219 -10.24 1.71 -11.63
CA HIS A 219 -9.54 2.68 -10.80
C HIS A 219 -8.21 3.14 -11.47
N PRO A 220 -7.63 4.29 -11.06
CA PRO A 220 -6.37 4.78 -11.63
C PRO A 220 -5.26 3.74 -11.58
N CYS A 221 -5.09 3.14 -10.40
CA CYS A 221 -4.16 2.04 -10.16
C CYS A 221 -4.94 0.87 -9.54
N GLU A 222 -4.40 -0.32 -9.70
CA GLU A 222 -4.81 -1.49 -8.93
C GLU A 222 -4.06 -1.49 -7.59
N GLN A 223 -4.57 -2.19 -6.58
CA GLN A 223 -3.88 -2.31 -5.30
C GLN A 223 -2.57 -3.10 -5.45
N GLY A 224 -1.53 -2.69 -4.72
CA GLY A 224 -0.21 -3.31 -4.77
C GLY A 224 0.47 -3.18 -6.14
N ASN A 225 1.10 -4.26 -6.59
CA ASN A 225 1.84 -4.31 -7.86
C ASN A 225 0.98 -4.58 -9.10
N GLY A 226 -0.34 -4.47 -8.97
CA GLY A 226 -1.27 -4.66 -10.07
C GLY A 226 -1.09 -3.60 -11.17
N THR A 227 -1.12 -4.02 -12.44
CA THR A 227 -0.92 -3.14 -13.61
C THR A 227 -2.21 -2.88 -14.39
N SER A 228 -3.35 -3.34 -13.87
CA SER A 228 -4.62 -3.31 -14.59
C SER A 228 -5.45 -2.04 -14.39
N GLY A 229 -4.96 -1.10 -13.57
CA GLY A 229 -5.45 0.28 -13.50
C GLY A 229 -5.45 1.00 -14.86
N TRP A 230 -6.29 2.02 -15.03
CA TRP A 230 -6.34 2.75 -16.30
C TRP A 230 -5.14 3.68 -16.51
N MET A 231 -4.49 4.15 -15.43
CA MET A 231 -3.22 4.86 -15.56
C MET A 231 -2.15 3.84 -15.93
N LYS A 232 -1.45 4.11 -17.03
CA LYS A 232 -0.33 3.28 -17.48
C LYS A 232 1.00 3.99 -17.20
N PRO A 233 2.09 3.25 -16.96
CA PRO A 233 3.43 3.83 -16.87
C PRO A 233 3.75 4.69 -18.10
N SER A 234 4.62 5.68 -17.94
CA SER A 234 5.08 6.50 -19.08
C SER A 234 5.75 5.64 -20.14
N GLY A 235 5.75 6.07 -21.41
CA GLY A 235 6.41 5.33 -22.50
C GLY A 235 7.91 5.07 -22.23
N GLU A 236 8.60 6.02 -21.60
CA GLU A 236 9.98 5.84 -21.13
C GLU A 236 10.11 4.74 -20.09
N ARG A 237 9.18 4.68 -19.12
CA ARG A 237 9.16 3.63 -18.10
C ARG A 237 8.79 2.29 -18.71
N GLN A 238 7.86 2.24 -19.67
CA GLN A 238 7.55 1.02 -20.41
C GLN A 238 8.76 0.53 -21.21
N LEU A 239 9.53 1.43 -21.83
CA LEU A 239 10.77 1.08 -22.54
C LEU A 239 11.85 0.60 -21.56
N GLN A 240 11.98 1.22 -20.39
CA GLN A 240 12.85 0.75 -19.32
C GLN A 240 12.41 -0.63 -18.82
N ASP A 241 11.11 -0.87 -18.60
CA ASP A 241 10.58 -2.18 -18.21
C ASP A 241 10.77 -3.23 -19.34
N ILE A 242 10.91 -2.83 -20.60
CA ILE A 242 11.29 -3.73 -21.70
C ILE A 242 12.79 -4.03 -21.69
N GLN A 243 13.63 -3.03 -21.39
CA GLN A 243 15.10 -3.15 -21.38
C GLN A 243 15.62 -3.84 -20.11
N ASP A 244 14.99 -3.56 -18.98
CA ASP A 244 15.24 -4.04 -17.62
C ASP A 244 13.89 -4.46 -17.02
N PRO A 245 13.36 -5.65 -17.39
CA PRO A 245 12.10 -6.12 -16.85
C PRO A 245 12.14 -6.20 -15.33
N PRO A 246 11.04 -5.81 -14.64
CA PRO A 246 10.97 -5.97 -13.20
C PRO A 246 11.23 -7.45 -12.86
N PRO A 247 12.02 -7.74 -11.81
CA PRO A 247 12.29 -9.11 -11.43
C PRO A 247 10.96 -9.84 -11.23
N CYS A 248 10.85 -11.06 -11.78
CA CYS A 248 9.65 -11.87 -11.64
C CYS A 248 9.30 -12.05 -10.16
N LEU A 249 8.00 -12.24 -9.89
CA LEU A 249 7.49 -12.61 -8.57
C LEU A 249 8.43 -13.68 -7.96
N PRO A 250 8.83 -13.53 -6.68
CA PRO A 250 9.74 -14.46 -6.05
C PRO A 250 9.22 -15.89 -6.21
N ARG A 251 10.13 -16.85 -6.43
CA ARG A 251 9.78 -18.27 -6.50
C ARG A 251 8.99 -18.64 -5.24
N GLU A 252 7.71 -18.96 -5.42
CA GLU A 252 6.88 -19.54 -4.39
C GLU A 252 7.41 -20.95 -4.09
N PHE A 253 7.81 -21.19 -2.84
CA PHE A 253 8.14 -22.52 -2.37
C PHE A 253 6.86 -23.18 -1.85
N THR A 254 6.66 -24.43 -2.23
CA THR A 254 5.55 -25.20 -1.68
C THR A 254 5.86 -25.62 -0.24
N VAL A 255 4.83 -25.73 0.60
CA VAL A 255 4.94 -26.23 1.99
C VAL A 255 5.70 -27.56 2.05
N GLN A 256 5.59 -28.37 1.00
CA GLN A 256 6.20 -29.68 0.86
C GLN A 256 7.73 -29.61 0.66
N GLU A 257 8.22 -28.67 -0.16
CA GLU A 257 9.67 -28.46 -0.38
C GLU A 257 10.40 -28.00 0.90
N ILE A 258 9.72 -27.27 1.79
CA ILE A 258 10.30 -26.77 3.05
C ILE A 258 10.27 -27.83 4.15
N GLN A 259 9.20 -28.63 4.20
CA GLN A 259 9.08 -29.74 5.15
C GLN A 259 10.13 -30.84 4.91
N GLU A 260 10.47 -31.12 3.65
CA GLU A 260 11.48 -32.11 3.28
C GLU A 260 12.91 -31.70 3.68
N GLY A 261 13.17 -30.41 3.91
CA GLY A 261 14.48 -29.89 4.34
C GLY A 261 14.64 -29.67 5.86
N SER A 262 13.54 -29.70 6.61
CA SER A 262 13.49 -29.35 8.04
C SER A 262 14.03 -30.48 8.94
N THR A 263 14.93 -30.15 9.88
CA THR A 263 15.45 -31.09 10.91
C THR A 263 15.42 -30.41 12.29
N GLU A 264 15.52 -31.16 13.39
CA GLU A 264 15.48 -30.61 14.77
C GLU A 264 16.53 -29.51 15.02
N ASP A 265 17.66 -29.53 14.31
CA ASP A 265 18.74 -28.53 14.42
C ASP A 265 18.73 -27.47 13.28
N LYS A 266 17.70 -27.47 12.42
CA LYS A 266 17.53 -26.52 11.31
C LYS A 266 16.17 -25.84 11.39
N CYS A 267 16.16 -24.61 11.87
CA CYS A 267 15.02 -23.70 11.82
C CYS A 267 15.21 -22.71 10.65
N TYR A 268 14.19 -22.58 9.80
CA TYR A 268 14.18 -21.61 8.70
C TYR A 268 13.67 -20.26 9.21
N VAL A 269 14.53 -19.24 9.16
CA VAL A 269 14.15 -17.83 9.36
C VAL A 269 14.64 -17.09 8.15
N VAL A 270 13.76 -16.30 7.55
CA VAL A 270 13.92 -15.89 6.17
C VAL A 270 13.93 -14.36 6.07
N LEU A 271 15.01 -13.77 5.54
CA LEU A 271 15.20 -12.31 5.40
C LEU A 271 15.08 -11.84 3.95
N ASN A 272 14.26 -10.83 3.64
CA ASN A 272 14.19 -10.18 2.32
C ASN A 272 14.50 -8.68 2.45
N ASP A 273 15.40 -8.17 1.61
CA ASP A 273 15.78 -6.75 1.57
C ASP A 273 15.10 -6.06 0.37
N PHE A 274 14.29 -5.03 0.65
CA PHE A 274 13.80 -4.10 -0.35
C PHE A 274 14.50 -2.77 -0.11
N GLY A 275 15.28 -2.31 -1.11
CA GLY A 275 16.11 -1.11 -1.01
C GLY A 275 15.37 0.19 -0.60
N ARG A 276 16.12 1.30 -0.57
CA ARG A 276 15.73 2.59 0.02
C ARG A 276 14.30 3.05 -0.32
N LEU A 277 13.58 3.44 0.74
CA LEU A 277 12.29 4.16 0.82
C LEU A 277 11.57 4.41 -0.53
N ASN A 278 10.55 3.59 -0.80
CA ASN A 278 9.37 4.00 -1.54
C ASN A 278 8.16 3.91 -0.59
N PRO A 279 7.36 4.98 -0.39
CA PRO A 279 6.26 5.04 0.59
C PRO A 279 5.12 4.01 0.42
N SER A 280 5.21 3.08 -0.52
CA SER A 280 4.24 1.98 -0.75
C SER A 280 4.56 0.68 0.00
N THR A 281 5.73 0.54 0.63
CA THR A 281 6.25 -0.78 1.04
C THR A 281 5.86 -1.25 2.45
N THR A 282 4.99 -0.54 3.17
CA THR A 282 4.62 -0.90 4.56
C THR A 282 3.17 -1.40 4.72
N GLU A 283 2.32 -1.28 3.69
CA GLU A 283 0.90 -1.69 3.75
C GLU A 283 0.52 -2.75 2.70
N GLU A 284 1.44 -3.17 1.85
CA GLU A 284 1.15 -4.11 0.76
C GLU A 284 1.53 -5.54 1.19
N PHE A 285 0.53 -6.39 1.41
CA PHE A 285 0.46 -7.83 1.09
C PHE A 285 -0.53 -8.54 2.03
N ASP A 286 -1.82 -8.42 1.73
CA ASP A 286 -2.81 -9.45 2.06
C ASP A 286 -3.53 -9.80 0.75
N ILE A 287 -3.22 -10.97 0.19
CA ILE A 287 -4.02 -11.61 -0.86
C ILE A 287 -4.33 -13.04 -0.39
N PHE A 288 -5.59 -13.23 -0.01
CA PHE A 288 -6.32 -14.47 0.31
C PHE A 288 -5.62 -15.51 1.20
N HIS A 289 -5.90 -15.46 2.51
CA HIS A 289 -5.81 -16.63 3.38
C HIS A 289 -7.11 -17.44 3.31
N ALA A 290 -7.08 -18.61 2.67
CA ALA A 290 -8.08 -19.65 2.86
C ALA A 290 -7.64 -20.53 4.03
N GLU A 291 -8.50 -20.75 5.01
CA GLU A 291 -8.17 -21.45 6.26
C GLU A 291 -8.04 -22.98 6.09
N ASN A 292 -8.40 -23.55 4.93
CA ASN A 292 -8.12 -24.96 4.63
C ASN A 292 -8.06 -25.28 3.11
N ARG A 293 -7.37 -26.37 2.77
CA ARG A 293 -7.15 -26.90 1.41
C ARG A 293 -8.44 -27.31 0.68
N ASP A 294 -9.51 -27.57 1.42
CA ASP A 294 -10.81 -27.98 0.87
C ASP A 294 -11.66 -26.77 0.40
N ASP A 295 -11.48 -25.59 1.00
CA ASP A 295 -12.18 -24.37 0.59
C ASP A 295 -11.70 -23.87 -0.78
N VAL A 296 -10.37 -23.92 -1.01
CA VAL A 296 -9.73 -23.59 -2.29
C VAL A 296 -10.22 -24.50 -3.42
N ARG A 297 -10.50 -25.78 -3.13
CA ARG A 297 -11.04 -26.72 -4.13
C ARG A 297 -12.50 -26.46 -4.46
N SER A 298 -13.31 -25.95 -3.51
CA SER A 298 -14.70 -25.57 -3.80
C SER A 298 -14.81 -24.31 -4.66
N TRP A 299 -13.85 -23.37 -4.55
CA TRP A 299 -13.84 -22.14 -5.35
C TRP A 299 -13.22 -22.32 -6.74
N ALA A 300 -12.31 -23.30 -6.89
CA ALA A 300 -11.66 -23.63 -8.15
C ALA A 300 -12.63 -24.14 -9.24
N SER A 301 -13.80 -24.67 -8.86
CA SER A 301 -14.82 -25.09 -9.83
C SER A 301 -15.69 -23.94 -10.36
N GLU A 302 -15.71 -22.77 -9.71
CA GLU A 302 -16.49 -21.60 -10.14
C GLU A 302 -15.65 -20.50 -10.80
N TYR A 303 -14.32 -20.50 -10.60
CA TYR A 303 -13.43 -19.48 -11.18
C TYR A 303 -12.27 -20.13 -11.96
N ILE A 304 -12.49 -20.47 -13.22
CA ILE A 304 -11.39 -20.73 -14.16
C ILE A 304 -10.83 -19.37 -14.62
N VAL A 305 -9.74 -18.93 -14.00
CA VAL A 305 -8.92 -17.81 -14.51
C VAL A 305 -7.86 -18.37 -15.47
N GLY A 306 -8.33 -19.04 -16.53
CA GLY A 306 -7.52 -19.51 -17.66
C GLY A 306 -6.49 -20.61 -17.37
N VAL A 307 -6.08 -21.31 -18.43
CA VAL A 307 -4.98 -22.28 -18.41
C VAL A 307 -3.76 -21.60 -19.04
N LEU A 308 -2.64 -21.57 -18.32
CA LEU A 308 -1.38 -21.04 -18.82
C LEU A 308 -0.89 -21.86 -20.03
N ASP A 309 -0.85 -21.21 -21.18
CA ASP A 309 -0.26 -21.70 -22.44
C ASP A 309 1.21 -22.13 -22.23
N ASP A 310 1.61 -23.21 -22.92
CA ASP A 310 2.97 -23.73 -22.94
C ASP A 310 4.01 -22.72 -23.46
N ASN A 311 3.61 -21.72 -24.25
CA ASN A 311 4.46 -20.59 -24.64
C ASN A 311 4.75 -19.66 -23.45
N VAL A 312 3.78 -19.46 -22.56
CA VAL A 312 3.96 -18.66 -21.34
C VAL A 312 4.85 -19.41 -20.34
N LYS A 313 4.72 -20.74 -20.26
CA LYS A 313 5.64 -21.58 -19.47
C LYS A 313 7.07 -21.51 -20.01
N LYS A 314 7.25 -21.63 -21.33
CA LYS A 314 8.57 -21.48 -21.97
C LYS A 314 9.16 -20.09 -21.75
N TYR A 315 8.37 -19.04 -21.89
CA TYR A 315 8.82 -17.68 -21.63
C TYR A 315 9.26 -17.49 -20.18
N ARG A 316 8.50 -18.01 -19.21
CA ARG A 316 8.87 -18.01 -17.78
C ARG A 316 10.21 -18.72 -17.54
N ASP A 317 10.38 -19.91 -18.11
CA ASP A 317 11.58 -20.73 -17.91
C ASP A 317 12.81 -20.14 -18.65
N GLU A 318 12.63 -19.41 -19.75
CA GLU A 318 13.67 -18.66 -20.45
C GLU A 318 14.08 -17.38 -19.70
N GLN A 319 13.14 -16.68 -19.07
CA GLN A 319 13.43 -15.50 -18.23
C GLN A 319 14.15 -15.89 -16.93
N ALA A 320 13.82 -17.05 -16.34
CA ALA A 320 14.52 -17.60 -15.19
C ALA A 320 16.01 -17.88 -15.47
N LYS A 321 16.37 -18.17 -16.72
CA LYS A 321 17.76 -18.39 -17.16
C LYS A 321 18.51 -17.10 -17.49
N LYS A 322 17.83 -15.97 -17.72
CA LYS A 322 18.44 -14.68 -18.09
C LYS A 322 18.75 -13.76 -16.91
N ASN A 323 18.21 -14.03 -15.72
CA ASN A 323 18.39 -13.21 -14.51
C ASN A 323 19.69 -13.45 -13.72
N ASP A 324 20.68 -14.12 -14.32
CA ASP A 324 21.98 -14.34 -13.68
C ASP A 324 22.92 -13.13 -13.95
N ARG A 325 22.64 -11.99 -13.31
CA ARG A 325 23.54 -10.82 -13.30
C ARG A 325 24.68 -11.03 -12.27
N PRO A 326 25.88 -10.45 -12.46
CA PRO A 326 27.01 -10.62 -11.54
C PRO A 326 26.70 -10.06 -10.15
N HIS A 327 26.94 -10.87 -9.12
CA HIS A 327 26.55 -10.69 -7.72
C HIS A 327 27.57 -9.81 -6.94
N ASP A 328 27.11 -8.88 -6.09
CA ASP A 328 27.98 -8.26 -5.07
C ASP A 328 28.01 -9.16 -3.83
N ASP A 329 29.00 -10.05 -3.76
CA ASP A 329 29.07 -11.13 -2.75
C ASP A 329 29.50 -10.66 -1.36
N LYS A 330 29.34 -9.36 -1.08
CA LYS A 330 29.81 -8.70 0.14
C LYS A 330 28.86 -8.86 1.33
N PHE A 331 27.55 -8.91 1.12
CA PHE A 331 26.55 -8.91 2.20
C PHE A 331 25.79 -10.24 2.30
N ALA A 332 25.24 -10.51 3.49
CA ALA A 332 24.47 -11.70 3.79
C ALA A 332 23.01 -11.61 3.32
N THR A 333 22.38 -10.43 3.38
CA THR A 333 21.06 -10.22 2.79
C THR A 333 21.16 -10.14 1.28
N ARG A 334 20.17 -10.70 0.59
CA ARG A 334 20.06 -10.64 -0.86
C ARG A 334 18.76 -9.94 -1.21
N GLN A 335 18.86 -8.95 -2.09
CA GLN A 335 17.68 -8.24 -2.58
C GLN A 335 16.76 -9.24 -3.29
N HIS A 336 15.49 -9.28 -2.91
CA HIS A 336 14.48 -10.18 -3.46
C HIS A 336 14.78 -11.68 -3.25
N ARG A 337 15.70 -12.02 -2.33
CA ARG A 337 16.02 -13.39 -1.96
C ARG A 337 16.10 -13.52 -0.45
N TRP A 338 15.25 -14.39 0.03
CA TRP A 338 15.23 -15.00 1.33
C TRP A 338 16.63 -15.52 1.80
N THR A 339 17.17 -14.92 2.87
CA THR A 339 18.39 -15.37 3.56
C THR A 339 18.04 -16.11 4.85
N GLU A 340 18.59 -17.31 5.02
CA GLU A 340 18.40 -18.16 6.20
C GLU A 340 19.22 -17.67 7.41
N VAL A 341 18.59 -17.65 8.59
CA VAL A 341 19.27 -17.39 9.87
C VAL A 341 18.90 -18.41 10.93
N ALA A 342 19.86 -18.74 11.81
CA ALA A 342 19.66 -19.66 12.92
C ALA A 342 19.10 -18.92 14.14
N PHE A 343 18.11 -19.50 14.80
CA PHE A 343 17.69 -19.02 16.12
C PHE A 343 18.84 -19.20 17.13
N HIS A 344 19.18 -18.12 17.83
CA HIS A 344 20.28 -18.12 18.79
C HIS A 344 19.80 -18.03 20.23
N LYS A 345 18.91 -17.09 20.54
CA LYS A 345 18.48 -16.84 21.93
C LYS A 345 17.09 -16.21 22.01
N LYS A 346 16.35 -16.53 23.08
CA LYS A 346 15.13 -15.85 23.49
C LYS A 346 15.29 -15.32 24.91
N GLU A 347 15.01 -14.04 25.12
CA GLU A 347 15.15 -13.37 26.42
C GLU A 347 13.86 -12.62 26.78
N PRO A 348 13.30 -12.78 27.98
CA PRO A 348 12.18 -11.96 28.42
C PRO A 348 12.64 -10.50 28.58
N LEU A 349 11.85 -9.56 28.04
CA LEU A 349 12.16 -8.13 28.10
C LEU A 349 11.64 -7.46 29.39
N SER A 350 10.62 -8.04 30.01
CA SER A 350 10.12 -7.62 31.32
C SER A 350 9.48 -8.79 32.05
N GLN A 351 9.34 -8.68 33.37
CA GLN A 351 8.74 -9.72 34.22
C GLN A 351 7.20 -9.77 34.16
N ASP A 352 6.59 -8.68 33.70
CA ASP A 352 5.14 -8.43 33.70
C ASP A 352 4.52 -8.42 32.31
N SER A 353 5.29 -8.70 31.26
CA SER A 353 4.82 -8.69 29.89
C SER A 353 5.30 -9.90 29.10
N LEU A 354 4.46 -10.37 28.17
CA LEU A 354 4.75 -11.49 27.27
C LEU A 354 5.85 -11.18 26.23
N PHE A 355 6.57 -10.06 26.36
CA PHE A 355 7.59 -9.63 25.40
C PHE A 355 8.88 -10.40 25.58
N HIS A 356 9.32 -10.95 24.47
CA HIS A 356 10.60 -11.63 24.37
C HIS A 356 11.41 -10.99 23.26
N ARG A 357 12.69 -10.76 23.54
CA ARG A 357 13.70 -10.49 22.52
C ARG A 357 14.13 -11.81 21.93
N TYR A 358 14.09 -11.90 20.61
CA TYR A 358 14.62 -13.03 19.87
C TYR A 358 15.89 -12.58 19.15
N THR A 359 16.97 -13.34 19.32
CA THR A 359 18.24 -13.12 18.65
C THR A 359 18.43 -14.23 17.62
N PHE A 360 18.76 -13.83 16.39
CA PHE A 360 19.03 -14.73 15.28
C PHE A 360 20.45 -14.48 14.78
N LYS A 361 21.14 -15.54 14.38
CA LYS A 361 22.51 -15.49 13.86
C LYS A 361 22.51 -15.84 12.38
N LEU A 362 23.20 -15.04 11.57
CA LEU A 362 23.42 -15.36 10.16
C LEU A 362 24.16 -16.69 10.01
N LEU A 363 23.78 -17.47 9.00
CA LEU A 363 24.49 -18.70 8.64
C LEU A 363 25.79 -18.43 7.86
N SER A 364 26.03 -17.18 7.44
CA SER A 364 27.28 -16.74 6.84
C SER A 364 28.00 -15.75 7.73
N ASP A 365 29.34 -15.71 7.63
CA ASP A 365 30.18 -14.72 8.31
C ASP A 365 30.16 -13.34 7.61
N LYS A 366 29.26 -13.16 6.63
CA LYS A 366 29.13 -11.91 5.89
C LYS A 366 28.36 -10.89 6.72
N PRO A 367 28.68 -9.60 6.57
CA PRO A 367 27.92 -8.52 7.18
C PRO A 367 26.45 -8.56 6.74
N LEU A 368 25.53 -8.21 7.64
CA LEU A 368 24.09 -8.26 7.37
C LEU A 368 23.70 -7.34 6.19
N GLY A 369 24.39 -6.21 6.01
CA GLY A 369 24.20 -5.34 4.84
C GLY A 369 22.98 -4.44 4.88
N LEU A 370 22.47 -4.11 6.08
CA LEU A 370 21.29 -3.26 6.23
C LEU A 370 21.67 -1.83 6.59
N ASP A 371 21.46 -0.93 5.64
CA ASP A 371 21.47 0.50 5.90
C ASP A 371 20.18 0.93 6.63
N ALA A 372 20.20 2.13 7.21
CA ALA A 372 19.00 2.74 7.75
C ALA A 372 17.92 2.88 6.65
N CYS A 373 16.66 2.62 7.01
CA CYS A 373 15.50 2.73 6.11
C CYS A 373 15.42 1.67 4.99
N HIS A 374 16.17 0.57 5.06
CA HIS A 374 15.94 -0.62 4.23
C HIS A 374 14.86 -1.50 4.88
N ASN A 375 13.86 -1.91 4.11
CA ASN A 375 12.78 -2.73 4.64
C ASN A 375 13.20 -4.19 4.71
N LEU A 376 13.10 -4.76 5.91
CA LEU A 376 13.24 -6.18 6.14
C LEU A 376 11.87 -6.84 6.16
N GLN A 377 11.78 -7.97 5.47
CA GLN A 377 10.75 -8.95 5.70
C GLN A 377 11.31 -10.06 6.58
N LEU A 378 10.61 -10.40 7.66
CA LEU A 378 10.93 -11.48 8.60
C LEU A 378 9.86 -12.56 8.45
N GLY A 379 10.25 -13.74 7.96
CA GLY A 379 9.40 -14.93 7.95
C GLY A 379 9.66 -15.82 9.17
N TYR A 380 8.59 -16.13 9.92
CA TYR A 380 8.58 -17.10 11.02
C TYR A 380 7.79 -18.33 10.59
N HIS A 381 8.46 -19.47 10.47
CA HIS A 381 7.80 -20.71 10.13
C HIS A 381 7.31 -21.42 11.40
N PHE A 382 5.99 -21.47 11.60
CA PHE A 382 5.35 -22.32 12.60
C PHE A 382 4.99 -23.68 11.98
N GLN A 383 4.54 -24.65 12.78
CA GLN A 383 4.22 -25.99 12.27
C GLN A 383 3.07 -25.98 11.24
N ASP A 384 2.19 -25.00 11.33
CA ASP A 384 0.94 -24.86 10.58
C ASP A 384 0.88 -23.64 9.64
N ALA A 385 1.70 -22.61 9.89
CA ALA A 385 1.67 -21.38 9.10
C ALA A 385 3.03 -20.68 9.01
N LEU A 386 3.26 -19.98 7.90
CA LEU A 386 4.31 -18.98 7.77
C LEU A 386 3.73 -17.63 8.22
N ALA A 387 4.22 -17.10 9.34
CA ALA A 387 3.90 -15.75 9.76
C ALA A 387 4.96 -14.77 9.22
N VAL A 388 4.53 -13.79 8.44
CA VAL A 388 5.42 -12.78 7.88
C VAL A 388 5.25 -11.47 8.66
N ARG A 389 6.36 -10.80 8.98
CA ARG A 389 6.38 -9.47 9.60
C ARG A 389 7.34 -8.56 8.86
N TYR A 390 6.98 -7.29 8.77
CA TYR A 390 7.81 -6.27 8.14
C TYR A 390 8.49 -5.44 9.23
N TYR A 391 9.76 -5.13 9.02
CA TYR A 391 10.55 -4.32 9.94
C TYR A 391 11.41 -3.34 9.17
N THR A 392 11.25 -2.05 9.45
CA THR A 392 12.13 -1.01 8.92
C THR A 392 13.05 -0.55 10.06
N PRO A 393 14.36 -0.81 10.01
CA PRO A 393 15.29 -0.33 11.02
C PRO A 393 15.22 1.19 11.10
N THR A 394 14.82 1.72 12.26
CA THR A 394 14.73 3.16 12.49
C THR A 394 16.06 3.80 12.93
N ARG A 395 17.11 2.98 13.03
CA ARG A 395 18.50 3.36 13.33
C ARG A 395 19.42 2.49 12.47
N PRO A 396 20.62 2.97 12.11
CA PRO A 396 21.60 2.13 11.46
C PRO A 396 21.87 0.89 12.33
N ILE A 397 21.83 -0.29 11.74
CA ILE A 397 22.29 -1.51 12.40
C ILE A 397 23.81 -1.48 12.29
N PHE A 398 24.46 -0.91 13.30
CA PHE A 398 25.91 -0.99 13.39
C PHE A 398 26.29 -2.43 13.69
N GLU A 399 27.29 -2.95 12.98
CA GLU A 399 27.95 -4.18 13.39
C GLU A 399 28.57 -3.92 14.77
N ASP A 400 28.05 -4.60 15.79
CA ASP A 400 28.67 -4.62 17.10
C ASP A 400 30.12 -5.12 16.93
N LYS A 401 31.09 -4.36 17.44
CA LYS A 401 32.49 -4.78 17.53
C LYS A 401 32.68 -5.86 18.59
#